data_AF-A0AAJ7N7Q4-F1
#
_entry.id   AF-A0AAJ7N7Q4-F1
#
_cell.length_a   1.000
_cell.length_b   1.000
_cell.length_c   1.000
_cell.angle_alpha   90.00
_cell.angle_beta   90.00
_cell.angle_gamma   90.00
#
_symmetry.space_group_name_H-M   'P 1'
#
loop_
_entity.id
_entity.type
_entity.pdbx_description
1 polymer ?
#
loop_
_entity_poly.entity_id
_entity_poly.type
_entity_poly.pdbx_seq_one_letter_code
_entity_poly.pdbx_strand_id
1 'polypeptide(L)'
;MRKSNKSWTGVGNISTVCLSEVKRDREDLEDRLPSFYMKEQDIPEYLEGCGLTTCTAGDMPEDVDVLRDNKEQSKEKKLSFASIGSPDTKKTVTVKHPESNKPKPTTKKGKPIQADLDVSKEFTRCKDECLKRLDLSKSNITHLPNTVRDLTHLVEFYLYGNKLATLPPEIGYLTNLETLALSENSLTSLPNTLENLKSLRVLDLRHNKLSEIPDVVYKLTNLTTLFLRFNRVRYVSDNIRNLTNLTMLSLRENKIRELPAGIGKLVNLITFDVSHNHLEHLPEEIGNCVQLSTLDLQHNELLDIPDTIGNQTSLSRLGLRYNRLTSIPKSLANCKLMDEFSVEGNQISQLPDGLLASLSDLTTITLSRNAFTAYPSGGPAQFTNVYSINLEHNKIDKIPYGIFSRAKNLAKLNMKENQLTGLPLDIGTWVNMVELNLGTNQLTKIPDDVQWLQNLEVLILSNNLLKRIPATIANLRKLRVLDLEENKIESLPNEIGFLRELQKLNLQSNQLTSLPRAIGHLINLTHLSVGENNLKCLPEEVGTLEKLDSLYVNDNVELDNLPFELALCTNLSIMSIENCRLSRIPPEIVAGGPSVVIQFLKIQGPYRSM
;
A
#
# COMPACT_ATOMS: atom_id res chain seq x y z
N MET A 1 34.39 -0.32 -62.27
CA MET A 1 34.44 -0.30 -60.78
C MET A 1 33.50 0.79 -60.28
N ARG A 2 33.01 0.71 -59.02
CA ARG A 2 31.98 1.59 -58.41
C ARG A 2 30.74 1.87 -59.29
N LYS A 3 29.70 1.06 -59.10
CA LYS A 3 28.31 1.18 -59.60
C LYS A 3 27.37 1.25 -58.38
N SER A 4 26.19 1.89 -58.39
CA SER A 4 25.52 2.68 -59.45
C SER A 4 24.29 3.46 -58.95
N ASN A 5 24.01 4.62 -59.58
CA ASN A 5 22.70 5.21 -59.93
C ASN A 5 21.63 5.52 -58.84
N LYS A 6 21.19 6.79 -58.68
CA LYS A 6 20.06 7.53 -59.33
C LYS A 6 18.66 7.16 -58.76
N SER A 7 17.68 8.07 -58.63
CA SER A 7 17.44 9.38 -59.29
C SER A 7 16.83 10.49 -58.39
N TRP A 8 16.65 11.71 -58.93
CA TRP A 8 15.73 12.76 -58.43
C TRP A 8 14.34 12.63 -59.14
N THR A 9 13.28 13.47 -59.04
CA THR A 9 12.96 14.83 -58.49
C THR A 9 11.53 14.81 -57.88
N GLY A 10 10.94 15.84 -57.24
CA GLY A 10 11.42 17.16 -56.79
C GLY A 10 10.46 18.33 -57.14
N VAL A 11 9.96 19.06 -56.12
CA VAL A 11 9.11 20.29 -56.16
C VAL A 11 7.64 20.10 -56.64
N GLY A 12 6.71 20.96 -56.18
CA GLY A 12 5.28 20.97 -56.54
C GLY A 12 4.58 22.31 -56.17
N ASN A 13 3.26 22.47 -56.37
CA ASN A 13 2.48 23.63 -55.87
C ASN A 13 0.93 23.53 -56.02
N ILE A 14 0.22 24.22 -55.11
CA ILE A 14 -1.06 24.98 -55.23
C ILE A 14 -2.30 24.35 -55.94
N SER A 15 -3.44 24.24 -55.23
CA SER A 15 -4.72 24.94 -55.54
C SER A 15 -5.87 24.60 -54.55
N THR A 16 -6.88 25.46 -54.49
CA THR A 16 -8.11 25.38 -53.66
C THR A 16 -9.35 25.47 -54.59
N VAL A 17 -10.59 25.56 -54.05
CA VAL A 17 -11.91 25.56 -54.74
C VAL A 17 -12.43 24.11 -54.93
N CYS A 18 -13.68 23.76 -54.60
CA CYS A 18 -14.93 24.52 -54.78
C CYS A 18 -15.94 24.50 -53.61
N LEU A 19 -16.79 25.53 -53.58
CA LEU A 19 -18.03 25.65 -52.81
C LEU A 19 -19.20 25.80 -53.80
N SER A 20 -20.41 25.41 -53.40
CA SER A 20 -21.64 25.78 -54.13
C SER A 20 -22.76 26.14 -53.15
N GLU A 21 -23.05 27.43 -53.00
CA GLU A 21 -24.29 27.89 -52.37
C GLU A 21 -25.49 27.65 -53.30
N VAL A 22 -26.64 27.31 -52.72
CA VAL A 22 -27.96 27.69 -53.27
C VAL A 22 -28.76 28.30 -52.12
N LYS A 23 -29.40 29.44 -52.39
CA LYS A 23 -30.28 30.18 -51.45
C LYS A 23 -31.73 30.12 -51.94
N ARG A 24 -32.64 30.57 -51.06
CA ARG A 24 -34.11 30.75 -51.21
C ARG A 24 -34.94 29.54 -50.76
N ASP A 25 -36.09 29.71 -50.09
CA ASP A 25 -36.66 30.92 -49.47
C ASP A 25 -37.55 30.52 -48.24
N ARG A 26 -38.18 31.49 -47.57
CA ARG A 26 -39.14 31.29 -46.45
C ARG A 26 -40.42 30.57 -46.95
N GLU A 27 -41.17 29.81 -46.14
CA GLU A 27 -42.13 30.30 -45.12
C GLU A 27 -42.65 29.16 -44.20
N ASP A 28 -43.19 29.58 -43.05
CA ASP A 28 -44.11 28.97 -42.07
C ASP A 28 -44.38 27.45 -42.02
N LEU A 29 -44.27 26.89 -40.80
CA LEU A 29 -45.41 26.29 -40.09
C LEU A 29 -45.15 26.12 -38.59
N GLU A 30 -46.22 26.24 -37.78
CA GLU A 30 -46.21 26.25 -36.31
C GLU A 30 -46.35 24.83 -35.72
N ASP A 31 -46.23 24.72 -34.38
CA ASP A 31 -46.85 23.68 -33.52
C ASP A 31 -46.47 22.19 -33.80
N ARG A 32 -46.01 21.38 -32.83
CA ARG A 32 -46.65 21.09 -31.53
C ARG A 32 -45.68 20.47 -30.52
N LEU A 33 -45.62 21.06 -29.33
CA LEU A 33 -45.33 20.30 -28.10
C LEU A 33 -46.63 19.65 -27.60
N PRO A 34 -46.57 18.43 -27.04
CA PRO A 34 -47.52 17.97 -26.04
C PRO A 34 -46.81 17.80 -24.68
N SER A 35 -46.96 18.80 -23.81
CA SER A 35 -46.81 18.56 -22.38
C SER A 35 -48.05 17.85 -21.86
N PHE A 36 -47.91 16.87 -20.97
CA PHE A 36 -49.01 16.48 -20.08
C PHE A 36 -48.53 15.95 -18.72
N TYR A 37 -49.34 16.24 -17.71
CA TYR A 37 -49.21 15.84 -16.30
C TYR A 37 -49.70 14.40 -16.05
N MET A 38 -49.64 14.00 -14.76
CA MET A 38 -50.26 12.82 -14.10
C MET A 38 -49.34 11.59 -13.96
N LYS A 39 -49.38 10.83 -12.85
CA LYS A 39 -50.07 11.02 -11.54
C LYS A 39 -49.41 10.12 -10.45
N GLU A 40 -49.80 10.35 -9.19
CA GLU A 40 -49.62 9.37 -8.09
C GLU A 40 -50.63 8.21 -8.22
N GLN A 41 -50.56 7.23 -7.29
CA GLN A 41 -51.28 5.93 -7.23
C GLN A 41 -50.51 4.79 -7.96
N ASP A 42 -50.30 3.59 -7.38
CA ASP A 42 -50.84 2.98 -6.14
C ASP A 42 -49.78 2.33 -5.23
N ILE A 43 -50.16 2.08 -3.97
CA ILE A 43 -49.40 1.34 -2.94
C ILE A 43 -50.25 0.15 -2.46
N PRO A 44 -49.71 -1.08 -2.33
CA PRO A 44 -50.34 -2.14 -1.56
C PRO A 44 -50.03 -1.98 -0.06
N GLU A 45 -51.06 -1.77 0.76
CA GLU A 45 -50.95 -1.76 2.22
C GLU A 45 -50.71 -3.16 2.80
N TYR A 46 -50.04 -3.25 3.96
CA TYR A 46 -50.44 -4.21 4.99
C TYR A 46 -50.18 -3.66 6.41
N LEU A 47 -51.24 -3.70 7.21
CA LEU A 47 -51.37 -3.31 8.63
C LEU A 47 -50.62 -4.32 9.55
N GLU A 48 -50.32 -4.11 10.83
CA GLU A 48 -50.38 -2.98 11.79
C GLU A 48 -49.46 -3.34 13.00
N GLY A 49 -49.14 -2.39 13.91
CA GLY A 49 -48.30 -2.72 15.07
C GLY A 49 -48.00 -1.57 16.04
N CYS A 50 -49.01 -1.10 16.78
CA CYS A 50 -48.99 0.07 17.66
C CYS A 50 -47.78 0.19 18.64
N GLY A 51 -47.33 1.43 18.89
CA GLY A 51 -46.27 1.69 19.89
C GLY A 51 -45.94 3.16 20.24
N LEU A 52 -46.78 4.15 19.90
CA LEU A 52 -46.51 5.56 20.21
C LEU A 52 -47.15 6.03 21.52
N THR A 53 -46.38 6.77 22.33
CA THR A 53 -46.88 7.79 23.27
C THR A 53 -46.08 9.07 23.04
N THR A 54 -46.74 10.22 23.16
CA THR A 54 -46.21 11.56 22.85
C THR A 54 -46.29 12.48 24.09
N CYS A 55 -45.84 13.73 23.91
CA CYS A 55 -45.83 14.89 24.83
C CYS A 55 -44.51 15.09 25.59
N THR A 56 -43.87 16.26 25.68
CA THR A 56 -43.94 17.65 25.13
C THR A 56 -42.78 18.42 25.82
N ALA A 57 -42.47 19.66 25.44
CA ALA A 57 -41.38 20.45 26.05
C ALA A 57 -41.75 21.12 27.40
N GLY A 58 -40.73 21.52 28.18
CA GLY A 58 -40.90 22.37 29.38
C GLY A 58 -39.63 22.58 30.23
N ASP A 59 -38.98 23.73 30.00
CA ASP A 59 -38.22 24.59 30.94
C ASP A 59 -36.98 24.11 31.74
N MET A 60 -36.19 25.11 32.16
CA MET A 60 -35.00 25.04 33.03
C MET A 60 -35.36 25.36 34.50
N PRO A 61 -34.43 25.21 35.44
CA PRO A 61 -33.92 26.43 36.10
C PRO A 61 -32.40 26.45 36.36
N GLU A 62 -31.91 27.58 36.87
CA GLU A 62 -30.50 27.86 37.21
C GLU A 62 -30.21 27.66 38.72
N ASP A 63 -29.12 28.30 39.21
CA ASP A 63 -28.63 28.42 40.59
C ASP A 63 -27.97 27.18 41.27
N VAL A 64 -27.05 27.30 42.25
CA VAL A 64 -25.84 28.14 42.52
C VAL A 64 -25.36 27.79 43.95
N ASP A 65 -24.11 28.15 44.30
CA ASP A 65 -23.32 27.91 45.54
C ASP A 65 -22.38 26.69 45.53
N VAL A 66 -21.03 26.76 45.67
CA VAL A 66 -20.02 27.71 46.22
C VAL A 66 -19.59 27.42 47.68
N LEU A 67 -18.29 27.65 47.97
CA LEU A 67 -17.51 27.46 49.23
C LEU A 67 -16.88 26.05 49.37
N ARG A 68 -15.53 25.92 49.29
CA ARG A 68 -14.47 26.14 50.33
C ARG A 68 -14.36 24.97 51.33
N ASP A 69 -13.21 24.63 51.92
CA ASP A 69 -11.79 24.99 51.68
C ASP A 69 -10.91 23.91 52.35
N ASN A 70 -9.69 23.68 51.86
CA ASN A 70 -8.42 23.79 52.64
C ASN A 70 -7.21 23.09 51.99
N LYS A 71 -6.03 23.63 52.31
CA LYS A 71 -4.70 23.06 52.04
C LYS A 71 -4.23 22.33 53.31
N GLU A 72 -3.29 21.40 53.17
CA GLU A 72 -2.01 21.55 53.88
C GLU A 72 -0.87 20.74 53.25
N GLN A 73 0.36 21.04 53.65
CA GLN A 73 1.61 20.44 53.17
C GLN A 73 2.35 19.76 54.31
N SER A 74 3.05 18.64 54.09
CA SER A 74 4.40 18.46 54.67
C SER A 74 5.20 17.23 54.18
N LYS A 75 6.38 17.55 53.63
CA LYS A 75 7.72 17.02 53.94
C LYS A 75 7.97 15.50 54.08
N GLU A 76 8.90 15.07 53.23
CA GLU A 76 9.81 13.93 53.31
C GLU A 76 10.15 13.33 54.69
N LYS A 77 10.39 12.00 54.71
CA LYS A 77 11.64 11.44 55.25
C LYS A 77 11.97 10.06 54.67
N LYS A 78 13.27 9.80 54.45
CA LYS A 78 13.82 8.50 54.07
C LYS A 78 14.00 7.61 55.31
N LEU A 79 13.79 6.30 55.18
CA LEU A 79 14.73 5.24 55.63
C LEU A 79 14.27 3.85 55.15
N SER A 80 15.14 2.85 55.30
CA SER A 80 15.07 1.52 54.65
C SER A 80 15.01 0.37 55.66
N PHE A 81 14.41 -0.78 55.32
CA PHE A 81 15.09 -2.11 55.31
C PHE A 81 14.22 -3.27 54.76
N ALA A 82 14.91 -4.25 54.14
CA ALA A 82 14.58 -5.68 53.90
C ALA A 82 13.12 -6.23 53.84
N SER A 83 12.66 -6.51 52.62
CA SER A 83 12.17 -7.82 52.08
C SER A 83 11.37 -8.83 52.94
N ILE A 84 10.20 -9.25 52.41
CA ILE A 84 9.87 -10.64 51.95
C ILE A 84 8.44 -10.67 51.35
N GLY A 85 8.20 -11.44 50.27
CA GLY A 85 6.85 -11.81 49.80
C GLY A 85 6.48 -11.37 48.37
N SER A 86 6.18 -12.34 47.50
CA SER A 86 5.59 -12.20 46.14
C SER A 86 4.08 -12.54 46.19
N PRO A 87 3.26 -12.44 45.10
CA PRO A 87 3.58 -12.15 43.70
C PRO A 87 2.62 -11.15 42.97
N ASP A 88 2.74 -11.14 41.63
CA ASP A 88 1.75 -10.72 40.61
C ASP A 88 1.23 -9.27 40.53
N THR A 89 1.81 -8.52 39.59
CA THR A 89 1.11 -7.41 38.90
C THR A 89 1.29 -7.49 37.39
N LYS A 90 0.18 -7.51 36.64
CA LYS A 90 0.16 -7.19 35.20
C LYS A 90 0.51 -5.71 35.00
N LYS A 91 1.30 -5.37 33.97
CA LYS A 91 0.92 -4.39 32.92
C LYS A 91 1.96 -4.23 31.80
N THR A 92 1.43 -3.97 30.61
CA THR A 92 2.11 -3.48 29.41
C THR A 92 2.64 -2.06 29.60
N VAL A 93 3.71 -1.67 28.88
CA VAL A 93 3.81 -0.36 28.17
C VAL A 93 4.99 -0.37 27.19
N THR A 94 4.94 0.54 26.22
CA THR A 94 5.78 0.68 25.01
C THR A 94 7.27 0.94 25.23
N VAL A 95 8.06 0.63 24.20
CA VAL A 95 9.41 1.18 23.96
C VAL A 95 9.43 1.88 22.60
N LYS A 96 10.04 3.07 22.54
CA LYS A 96 10.63 3.65 21.32
C LYS A 96 12.03 4.17 21.64
N HIS A 97 12.88 4.23 20.62
CA HIS A 97 14.32 4.44 20.75
C HIS A 97 14.71 5.87 21.12
N PRO A 98 15.93 6.02 21.65
CA PRO A 98 16.88 6.96 21.07
C PRO A 98 18.18 6.24 20.64
N GLU A 99 18.71 6.61 19.47
CA GLU A 99 20.09 6.29 19.11
C GLU A 99 21.04 7.39 19.61
N SER A 100 22.13 7.00 20.28
CA SER A 100 23.49 7.51 20.06
C SER A 100 24.42 7.25 21.25
N ASN A 101 25.51 6.52 20.97
CA ASN A 101 26.86 6.55 21.57
C ASN A 101 27.48 5.15 21.70
N LYS A 102 28.75 5.03 21.33
CA LYS A 102 29.48 3.75 21.24
C LYS A 102 30.19 3.40 22.56
N PRO A 103 30.01 2.17 23.07
CA PRO A 103 31.09 1.44 23.75
C PRO A 103 31.94 0.64 22.74
N LYS A 104 33.21 0.40 23.07
CA LYS A 104 34.09 -0.52 22.31
C LYS A 104 33.81 -1.99 22.69
N PRO A 105 34.05 -2.97 21.79
CA PRO A 105 33.61 -4.34 21.99
C PRO A 105 34.51 -5.16 22.94
N THR A 106 33.94 -5.61 24.06
CA THR A 106 34.57 -6.59 24.98
C THR A 106 34.40 -8.03 24.48
N THR A 107 35.20 -8.37 23.48
CA THR A 107 35.84 -9.69 23.30
C THR A 107 35.09 -10.96 23.77
N LYS A 108 34.43 -11.63 22.82
CA LYS A 108 34.75 -13.03 22.46
C LYS A 108 34.66 -13.22 20.95
N LYS A 109 35.74 -12.89 20.24
CA LYS A 109 35.86 -13.14 18.79
C LYS A 109 36.14 -14.63 18.55
N GLY A 110 35.14 -15.36 18.06
CA GLY A 110 35.43 -16.50 17.16
C GLY A 110 36.09 -15.95 15.88
N LYS A 111 37.14 -16.61 15.38
CA LYS A 111 37.88 -16.12 14.21
C LYS A 111 37.13 -16.46 12.91
N PRO A 112 36.95 -15.52 11.97
CA PRO A 112 36.62 -15.86 10.59
C PRO A 112 37.90 -16.35 9.87
N ILE A 113 38.25 -17.62 10.05
CA ILE A 113 39.25 -18.33 9.24
C ILE A 113 38.71 -19.74 8.97
N GLN A 114 37.85 -19.90 7.96
CA GLN A 114 37.64 -21.20 7.32
C GLN A 114 38.80 -21.43 6.35
N ALA A 115 39.91 -21.95 6.87
CA ALA A 115 40.90 -22.62 6.04
C ALA A 115 40.31 -23.99 5.69
N ASP A 116 40.14 -24.26 4.39
CA ASP A 116 39.75 -25.51 3.75
C ASP A 116 38.99 -26.51 4.64
N LEU A 117 37.65 -26.37 4.69
CA LEU A 117 36.79 -27.34 5.37
C LEU A 117 36.95 -28.72 4.71
N ASP A 118 37.59 -29.64 5.42
CA ASP A 118 37.77 -31.01 4.97
C ASP A 118 36.46 -31.79 5.06
N VAL A 119 35.67 -31.71 3.99
CA VAL A 119 34.39 -32.42 3.83
C VAL A 119 34.52 -33.92 4.07
N SER A 120 35.69 -34.52 3.81
CA SER A 120 35.93 -35.95 4.07
C SER A 120 35.98 -36.22 5.57
N LYS A 121 36.64 -35.37 6.37
CA LYS A 121 36.65 -35.48 7.84
C LYS A 121 35.27 -35.23 8.44
N GLU A 122 34.52 -34.25 7.93
CA GLU A 122 33.14 -34.00 8.38
C GLU A 122 32.23 -35.20 8.07
N PHE A 123 32.38 -35.84 6.92
CA PHE A 123 31.67 -37.09 6.59
C PHE A 123 32.08 -38.24 7.52
N THR A 124 33.38 -38.44 7.80
CA THR A 124 33.83 -39.44 8.78
C THR A 124 33.20 -39.20 10.16
N ARG A 125 33.25 -37.96 10.69
CA ARG A 125 32.59 -37.65 11.97
C ARG A 125 31.09 -37.91 11.92
N CYS A 126 30.41 -37.46 10.87
CA CYS A 126 28.96 -37.66 10.67
C CYS A 126 28.57 -39.15 10.64
N LYS A 127 29.45 -40.02 10.13
CA LYS A 127 29.29 -41.47 10.09
C LYS A 127 29.53 -42.10 11.46
N ASP A 128 30.67 -41.79 12.09
CA ASP A 128 31.10 -42.41 13.34
C ASP A 128 30.22 -41.99 14.53
N GLU A 129 29.70 -40.75 14.53
CA GLU A 129 28.71 -40.25 15.51
C GLU A 129 27.25 -40.60 15.14
N CYS A 130 27.01 -41.25 13.99
CA CYS A 130 25.68 -41.61 13.48
C CYS A 130 24.68 -40.42 13.43
N LEU A 131 25.17 -39.23 13.02
CA LEU A 131 24.37 -38.00 13.01
C LEU A 131 23.26 -38.06 11.96
N LYS A 132 21.99 -37.90 12.39
CA LYS A 132 20.83 -37.81 11.49
C LYS A 132 20.74 -36.50 10.70
N ARG A 133 21.48 -35.46 11.12
CA ARG A 133 21.52 -34.13 10.48
C ARG A 133 22.96 -33.73 10.22
N LEU A 134 23.23 -33.27 9.01
CA LEU A 134 24.51 -32.70 8.59
C LEU A 134 24.27 -31.34 7.95
N ASP A 135 25.00 -30.33 8.42
CA ASP A 135 24.92 -28.96 7.91
C ASP A 135 26.33 -28.48 7.53
N LEU A 136 26.57 -28.38 6.22
CA LEU A 136 27.83 -27.92 5.62
C LEU A 136 27.61 -26.61 4.83
N SER A 137 26.60 -25.85 5.24
CA SER A 137 26.19 -24.62 4.56
C SER A 137 27.22 -23.50 4.71
N LYS A 138 27.21 -22.55 3.77
CA LYS A 138 28.06 -21.33 3.75
C LYS A 138 29.57 -21.60 3.87
N SER A 139 30.01 -22.80 3.48
CA SER A 139 31.37 -23.31 3.68
C SER A 139 32.21 -23.37 2.39
N ASN A 140 31.81 -22.59 1.37
CA ASN A 140 32.52 -22.43 0.08
C ASN A 140 32.74 -23.71 -0.74
N ILE A 141 32.03 -24.81 -0.44
CA ILE A 141 32.23 -26.14 -1.05
C ILE A 141 31.93 -26.10 -2.55
N THR A 142 32.87 -26.57 -3.37
CA THR A 142 32.72 -26.62 -4.85
C THR A 142 32.21 -27.97 -5.36
N HIS A 143 32.57 -29.07 -4.67
CA HIS A 143 32.18 -30.45 -5.00
C HIS A 143 32.05 -31.27 -3.72
N LEU A 144 31.22 -32.32 -3.72
CA LEU A 144 31.15 -33.31 -2.64
C LEU A 144 31.94 -34.57 -3.03
N PRO A 145 32.71 -35.19 -2.11
CA PRO A 145 33.41 -36.43 -2.38
C PRO A 145 32.46 -37.63 -2.41
N ASN A 146 32.81 -38.66 -3.18
CA ASN A 146 32.03 -39.90 -3.36
C ASN A 146 31.81 -40.68 -2.04
N THR A 147 32.59 -40.38 -0.99
CA THR A 147 32.37 -40.87 0.38
C THR A 147 31.03 -40.44 0.99
N VAL A 148 30.29 -39.52 0.36
CA VAL A 148 28.90 -39.19 0.75
C VAL A 148 27.99 -40.44 0.80
N ARG A 149 28.24 -41.46 -0.04
CA ARG A 149 27.47 -42.72 -0.06
C ARG A 149 27.43 -43.45 1.28
N ASP A 150 28.43 -43.22 2.14
CA ASP A 150 28.59 -43.92 3.42
C ASP A 150 27.67 -43.35 4.52
N LEU A 151 26.98 -42.23 4.29
CA LEU A 151 26.13 -41.52 5.27
C LEU A 151 24.67 -42.01 5.25
N THR A 152 24.42 -43.30 5.03
CA THR A 152 23.08 -43.84 4.74
C THR A 152 22.04 -43.65 5.85
N HIS A 153 22.47 -43.33 7.08
CA HIS A 153 21.66 -43.00 8.25
C HIS A 153 21.14 -41.53 8.28
N LEU A 154 21.57 -40.70 7.34
CA LEU A 154 21.26 -39.26 7.30
C LEU A 154 19.79 -39.00 6.89
N VAL A 155 19.13 -38.10 7.62
CA VAL A 155 17.72 -37.70 7.42
C VAL A 155 17.62 -36.25 6.93
N GLU A 156 18.53 -35.37 7.36
CA GLU A 156 18.59 -33.97 6.94
C GLU A 156 20.00 -33.60 6.44
N PHE A 157 20.10 -33.05 5.23
CA PHE A 157 21.37 -32.58 4.66
C PHE A 157 21.24 -31.13 4.14
N TYR A 158 21.96 -30.21 4.79
CA TYR A 158 22.02 -28.80 4.42
C TYR A 158 23.37 -28.45 3.79
N LEU A 159 23.30 -27.84 2.61
CA LEU A 159 24.41 -27.50 1.73
C LEU A 159 24.26 -26.08 1.16
N TYR A 160 23.43 -25.22 1.77
CA TYR A 160 23.04 -23.95 1.17
C TYR A 160 24.17 -22.90 1.23
N GLY A 161 24.23 -21.97 0.28
CA GLY A 161 25.25 -20.91 0.25
C GLY A 161 26.65 -21.41 -0.10
N ASN A 162 26.74 -22.43 -0.96
CA ASN A 162 28.00 -23.04 -1.40
C ASN A 162 28.25 -22.75 -2.89
N LYS A 163 29.19 -23.46 -3.51
CA LYS A 163 29.65 -23.26 -4.90
C LYS A 163 29.46 -24.52 -5.74
N LEU A 164 28.54 -25.42 -5.34
CA LEU A 164 28.28 -26.69 -6.03
C LEU A 164 27.76 -26.44 -7.44
N ALA A 165 28.45 -26.98 -8.45
CA ALA A 165 28.00 -26.97 -9.84
C ALA A 165 27.19 -28.24 -10.20
N THR A 166 27.48 -29.35 -9.53
CA THR A 166 26.82 -30.66 -9.66
C THR A 166 26.80 -31.37 -8.30
N LEU A 167 26.09 -32.50 -8.22
CA LEU A 167 26.19 -33.46 -7.12
C LEU A 167 26.76 -34.79 -7.63
N PRO A 168 27.57 -35.51 -6.83
CA PRO A 168 28.03 -36.85 -7.20
C PRO A 168 26.85 -37.84 -7.23
N PRO A 169 26.85 -38.84 -8.14
CA PRO A 169 25.80 -39.88 -8.17
C PRO A 169 25.62 -40.62 -6.83
N GLU A 170 26.66 -40.67 -6.02
CA GLU A 170 26.69 -41.25 -4.68
C GLU A 170 25.69 -40.63 -3.69
N ILE A 171 25.15 -39.44 -3.96
CA ILE A 171 24.04 -38.87 -3.18
C ILE A 171 22.80 -39.79 -3.15
N GLY A 172 22.63 -40.63 -4.17
CA GLY A 172 21.51 -41.59 -4.29
C GLY A 172 21.55 -42.78 -3.33
N TYR A 173 22.58 -42.93 -2.49
CA TYR A 173 22.64 -43.95 -1.44
C TYR A 173 22.01 -43.48 -0.10
N LEU A 174 21.67 -42.20 0.03
CA LEU A 174 21.10 -41.61 1.25
C LEU A 174 19.59 -41.92 1.42
N THR A 175 19.18 -43.19 1.33
CA THR A 175 17.77 -43.59 1.19
C THR A 175 16.86 -43.19 2.36
N ASN A 176 17.40 -42.83 3.52
CA ASN A 176 16.67 -42.31 4.68
C ASN A 176 16.49 -40.77 4.68
N LEU A 177 17.01 -40.07 3.67
CA LEU A 177 17.01 -38.60 3.63
C LEU A 177 15.59 -38.07 3.38
N GLU A 178 15.04 -37.32 4.34
CA GLU A 178 13.76 -36.60 4.23
C GLU A 178 13.93 -35.15 3.73
N THR A 179 15.04 -34.49 4.05
CA THR A 179 15.31 -33.09 3.67
C THR A 179 16.67 -32.92 3.00
N LEU A 180 16.67 -32.34 1.79
CA LEU A 180 17.88 -31.96 1.05
C LEU A 180 17.82 -30.48 0.65
N ALA A 181 18.67 -29.66 1.26
CA ALA A 181 18.71 -28.21 1.03
C ALA A 181 19.98 -27.77 0.29
N LEU A 182 19.81 -27.38 -0.97
CA LEU A 182 20.86 -27.07 -1.95
C LEU A 182 20.78 -25.61 -2.45
N SER A 183 20.09 -24.74 -1.71
CA SER A 183 19.84 -23.36 -2.14
C SER A 183 21.12 -22.51 -2.17
N GLU A 184 21.11 -21.41 -2.91
CA GLU A 184 22.28 -20.51 -3.08
C GLU A 184 23.54 -21.29 -3.53
N ASN A 185 23.47 -21.94 -4.69
CA ASN A 185 24.55 -22.72 -5.28
C ASN A 185 24.69 -22.41 -6.79
N SER A 186 25.31 -23.30 -7.57
CA SER A 186 25.51 -23.15 -9.02
C SER A 186 25.00 -24.33 -9.83
N LEU A 187 24.08 -25.13 -9.27
CA LEU A 187 23.58 -26.37 -9.89
C LEU A 187 22.89 -26.09 -11.23
N THR A 188 23.29 -26.81 -12.26
CA THR A 188 22.63 -26.83 -13.58
C THR A 188 21.83 -28.11 -13.84
N SER A 189 22.07 -29.17 -13.07
CA SER A 189 21.37 -30.46 -13.16
C SER A 189 21.47 -31.23 -11.82
N LEU A 190 20.77 -32.36 -11.74
CA LEU A 190 20.82 -33.31 -10.62
C LEU A 190 21.10 -34.72 -11.16
N PRO A 191 21.83 -35.59 -10.43
CA PRO A 191 22.15 -36.94 -10.89
C PRO A 191 20.92 -37.86 -10.88
N ASN A 192 20.78 -38.71 -11.89
CA ASN A 192 19.63 -39.62 -12.03
C ASN A 192 19.44 -40.57 -10.82
N THR A 193 20.53 -40.92 -10.14
CA THR A 193 20.52 -41.75 -8.92
C THR A 193 19.76 -41.11 -7.74
N LEU A 194 19.47 -39.81 -7.80
CA LEU A 194 18.61 -39.15 -6.81
C LEU A 194 17.20 -39.80 -6.75
N GLU A 195 16.76 -40.48 -7.82
CA GLU A 195 15.48 -41.22 -7.84
C GLU A 195 15.36 -42.30 -6.75
N ASN A 196 16.47 -42.75 -6.17
CA ASN A 196 16.51 -43.70 -5.07
C ASN A 196 16.10 -43.08 -3.71
N LEU A 197 16.05 -41.75 -3.60
CA LEU A 197 15.71 -41.05 -2.36
C LEU A 197 14.20 -41.06 -2.11
N LYS A 198 13.62 -42.25 -1.94
CA LYS A 198 12.17 -42.45 -1.76
C LYS A 198 11.63 -41.90 -0.43
N SER A 199 12.50 -41.61 0.54
CA SER A 199 12.12 -40.90 1.77
C SER A 199 12.06 -39.38 1.62
N LEU A 200 12.50 -38.80 0.49
CA LEU A 200 12.66 -37.36 0.37
C LEU A 200 11.33 -36.63 0.29
N ARG A 201 11.12 -35.71 1.24
CA ARG A 201 9.90 -34.90 1.42
C ARG A 201 10.12 -33.43 1.11
N VAL A 202 11.31 -32.91 1.42
CA VAL A 202 11.67 -31.50 1.18
C VAL A 202 12.90 -31.43 0.28
N LEU A 203 12.74 -30.79 -0.87
CA LEU A 203 13.84 -30.49 -1.80
C LEU A 203 13.90 -28.98 -2.07
N ASP A 204 14.97 -28.34 -1.63
CA ASP A 204 15.21 -26.91 -1.82
C ASP A 204 16.35 -26.68 -2.82
N LEU A 205 16.00 -26.12 -3.99
CA LEU A 205 16.89 -25.82 -5.11
C LEU A 205 16.93 -24.30 -5.40
N ARG A 206 16.48 -23.44 -4.49
CA ARG A 206 16.39 -21.99 -4.71
C ARG A 206 17.74 -21.33 -5.04
N HIS A 207 17.76 -20.25 -5.82
CA HIS A 207 19.01 -19.56 -6.18
C HIS A 207 20.06 -20.50 -6.79
N ASN A 208 19.71 -21.17 -7.89
CA ASN A 208 20.61 -22.02 -8.68
C ASN A 208 20.57 -21.61 -10.17
N LYS A 209 21.06 -22.48 -11.07
CA LYS A 209 21.23 -22.19 -12.50
C LYS A 209 20.42 -23.12 -13.41
N LEU A 210 19.42 -23.82 -12.85
CA LEU A 210 18.57 -24.79 -13.55
C LEU A 210 17.77 -24.12 -14.69
N SER A 211 17.90 -24.61 -15.93
CA SER A 211 17.15 -24.15 -17.11
C SER A 211 15.75 -24.79 -17.25
N GLU A 212 15.52 -25.85 -16.52
CA GLU A 212 14.36 -26.74 -16.50
C GLU A 212 14.33 -27.44 -15.13
N ILE A 213 13.22 -28.11 -14.80
CA ILE A 213 13.17 -29.01 -13.64
C ILE A 213 13.76 -30.36 -14.08
N PRO A 214 14.87 -30.85 -13.50
CA PRO A 214 15.48 -32.10 -13.97
C PRO A 214 14.55 -33.30 -13.80
N ASP A 215 14.47 -34.18 -14.80
CA ASP A 215 13.49 -35.28 -14.85
C ASP A 215 13.48 -36.19 -13.61
N VAL A 216 14.64 -36.33 -12.95
CA VAL A 216 14.78 -37.09 -11.71
C VAL A 216 13.87 -36.58 -10.58
N VAL A 217 13.57 -35.27 -10.54
CA VAL A 217 12.69 -34.66 -9.54
C VAL A 217 11.27 -35.22 -9.64
N TYR A 218 10.76 -35.47 -10.85
CA TYR A 218 9.43 -36.04 -11.08
C TYR A 218 9.28 -37.51 -10.63
N LYS A 219 10.38 -38.15 -10.22
CA LYS A 219 10.41 -39.53 -9.68
C LYS A 219 10.43 -39.59 -8.15
N LEU A 220 10.46 -38.43 -7.49
CA LEU A 220 10.49 -38.26 -6.03
C LEU A 220 9.06 -38.11 -5.48
N THR A 221 8.24 -39.14 -5.68
CA THR A 221 6.78 -39.10 -5.45
C THR A 221 6.36 -38.79 -4.01
N ASN A 222 7.27 -38.87 -3.04
CA ASN A 222 7.03 -38.55 -1.62
C ASN A 222 7.36 -37.08 -1.25
N LEU A 223 7.77 -36.25 -2.22
CA LEU A 223 7.95 -34.81 -2.00
C LEU A 223 6.64 -34.17 -1.54
N THR A 224 6.66 -33.57 -0.36
CA THR A 224 5.62 -32.66 0.14
C THR A 224 5.96 -31.20 -0.17
N THR A 225 7.23 -30.88 -0.40
CA THR A 225 7.70 -29.51 -0.57
C THR A 225 8.82 -29.41 -1.60
N LEU A 226 8.61 -28.60 -2.64
CA LEU A 226 9.59 -28.34 -3.70
C LEU A 226 9.78 -26.83 -3.90
N PHE A 227 10.99 -26.34 -3.62
CA PHE A 227 11.36 -24.94 -3.82
C PHE A 227 12.34 -24.79 -4.98
N LEU A 228 11.95 -24.03 -6.01
CA LEU A 228 12.73 -23.74 -7.23
C LEU A 228 12.92 -22.24 -7.49
N ARG A 229 12.55 -21.38 -6.51
CA ARG A 229 12.61 -19.92 -6.64
C ARG A 229 13.99 -19.41 -7.10
N PHE A 230 14.04 -18.40 -7.98
CA PHE A 230 15.29 -17.85 -8.53
C PHE A 230 16.13 -18.92 -9.23
N ASN A 231 15.59 -19.46 -10.32
CA ASN A 231 16.32 -20.31 -11.27
C ASN A 231 16.16 -19.72 -12.68
N ARG A 232 16.21 -20.56 -13.72
CA ARG A 232 16.07 -20.16 -15.13
C ARG A 232 15.07 -21.08 -15.86
N VAL A 233 14.19 -21.74 -15.11
CA VAL A 233 13.22 -22.73 -15.59
C VAL A 233 12.32 -22.10 -16.63
N ARG A 234 12.29 -22.66 -17.85
CA ARG A 234 11.47 -22.15 -18.97
C ARG A 234 10.15 -22.87 -19.17
N TYR A 235 10.10 -24.14 -18.78
CA TYR A 235 8.95 -25.02 -18.94
C TYR A 235 8.82 -25.93 -17.72
N VAL A 236 7.60 -26.36 -17.43
CA VAL A 236 7.31 -27.40 -16.44
C VAL A 236 6.81 -28.61 -17.21
N SER A 237 7.52 -29.74 -17.14
CA SER A 237 7.05 -30.97 -17.76
C SER A 237 5.76 -31.46 -17.10
N ASP A 238 4.83 -31.95 -17.91
CA ASP A 238 3.58 -32.58 -17.48
C ASP A 238 3.79 -33.77 -16.52
N ASN A 239 5.00 -34.35 -16.50
CA ASN A 239 5.49 -35.29 -15.48
C ASN A 239 5.35 -34.77 -14.02
N ILE A 240 5.13 -33.46 -13.81
CA ILE A 240 4.74 -32.89 -12.51
C ILE A 240 3.53 -33.61 -11.89
N ARG A 241 2.64 -34.20 -12.71
CA ARG A 241 1.49 -35.02 -12.29
C ARG A 241 1.83 -36.15 -11.31
N ASN A 242 3.08 -36.60 -11.27
CA ASN A 242 3.55 -37.70 -10.44
C ASN A 242 3.78 -37.30 -8.97
N LEU A 243 3.90 -36.00 -8.68
CA LEU A 243 4.27 -35.48 -7.36
C LEU A 243 3.02 -35.20 -6.49
N THR A 244 2.08 -36.14 -6.46
CA THR A 244 0.74 -36.00 -5.87
C THR A 244 0.72 -35.69 -4.37
N ASN A 245 1.84 -35.92 -3.66
CA ASN A 245 2.00 -35.58 -2.24
C ASN A 245 2.43 -34.13 -1.99
N LEU A 246 2.70 -33.32 -3.03
CA LEU A 246 3.08 -31.91 -2.86
C LEU A 246 1.99 -31.10 -2.17
N THR A 247 2.34 -30.50 -1.03
CA THR A 247 1.55 -29.50 -0.32
C THR A 247 2.04 -28.07 -0.58
N MET A 248 3.31 -27.90 -0.94
CA MET A 248 3.87 -26.60 -1.34
C MET A 248 4.81 -26.71 -2.55
N LEU A 249 4.55 -25.87 -3.55
CA LEU A 249 5.36 -25.71 -4.76
C LEU A 249 5.66 -24.22 -4.98
N SER A 250 6.94 -23.85 -5.06
CA SER A 250 7.36 -22.48 -5.42
C SER A 250 8.28 -22.49 -6.64
N LEU A 251 7.76 -21.97 -7.75
CA LEU A 251 8.40 -21.77 -9.05
C LEU A 251 8.73 -20.29 -9.32
N ARG A 252 8.58 -19.42 -8.31
CA ARG A 252 8.74 -17.97 -8.42
C ARG A 252 10.09 -17.51 -9.00
N GLU A 253 10.11 -16.36 -9.69
CA GLU A 253 11.34 -15.78 -10.24
C GLU A 253 12.08 -16.77 -11.16
N ASN A 254 11.37 -17.20 -12.21
CA ASN A 254 11.88 -18.10 -13.25
C ASN A 254 11.55 -17.50 -14.63
N LYS A 255 11.41 -18.32 -15.68
CA LYS A 255 11.12 -17.89 -17.05
C LYS A 255 10.00 -18.72 -17.70
N ILE A 256 9.07 -19.20 -16.88
CA ILE A 256 7.99 -20.12 -17.27
C ILE A 256 6.93 -19.33 -18.05
N ARG A 257 6.48 -19.87 -19.19
CA ARG A 257 5.42 -19.28 -20.03
C ARG A 257 4.08 -20.01 -19.98
N GLU A 258 4.11 -21.29 -19.64
CA GLU A 258 2.94 -22.17 -19.61
C GLU A 258 3.07 -23.16 -18.45
N LEU A 259 1.92 -23.63 -17.96
CA LEU A 259 1.83 -24.71 -16.97
C LEU A 259 1.03 -25.88 -17.57
N PRO A 260 1.48 -27.12 -17.39
CA PRO A 260 0.81 -28.28 -17.96
C PRO A 260 -0.45 -28.66 -17.18
N ALA A 261 -1.42 -29.27 -17.88
CA ALA A 261 -2.62 -29.89 -17.29
C ALA A 261 -2.31 -30.85 -16.12
N GLY A 262 -1.14 -31.49 -16.13
CA GLY A 262 -0.63 -32.33 -15.03
C GLY A 262 -0.60 -31.66 -13.66
N ILE A 263 -0.57 -30.31 -13.57
CA ILE A 263 -0.70 -29.57 -12.30
C ILE A 263 -2.00 -29.95 -11.57
N GLY A 264 -3.10 -30.20 -12.28
CA GLY A 264 -4.38 -30.60 -11.68
C GLY A 264 -4.42 -32.00 -11.05
N LYS A 265 -3.28 -32.71 -11.00
CA LYS A 265 -3.12 -33.94 -10.20
C LYS A 265 -2.50 -33.68 -8.82
N LEU A 266 -2.04 -32.46 -8.55
CA LEU A 266 -1.53 -32.02 -7.25
C LEU A 266 -2.69 -31.67 -6.30
N VAL A 267 -3.60 -32.62 -6.06
CA VAL A 267 -4.85 -32.39 -5.30
C VAL A 267 -4.63 -32.04 -3.82
N ASN A 268 -3.45 -32.32 -3.28
CA ASN A 268 -3.02 -31.98 -1.92
C ASN A 268 -2.29 -30.63 -1.82
N LEU A 269 -2.21 -29.86 -2.92
CA LEU A 269 -1.43 -28.62 -2.97
C LEU A 269 -2.16 -27.50 -2.22
N ILE A 270 -1.56 -27.02 -1.13
CA ILE A 270 -2.10 -25.97 -0.26
C ILE A 270 -1.54 -24.59 -0.66
N THR A 271 -0.29 -24.55 -1.12
CA THR A 271 0.39 -23.32 -1.54
C THR A 271 1.11 -23.50 -2.86
N PHE A 272 0.74 -22.69 -3.85
CA PHE A 272 1.41 -22.62 -5.14
C PHE A 272 1.84 -21.18 -5.43
N ASP A 273 3.14 -20.98 -5.62
CA ASP A 273 3.75 -19.68 -5.90
C ASP A 273 4.51 -19.75 -7.24
N VAL A 274 3.95 -19.14 -8.27
CA VAL A 274 4.54 -19.02 -9.62
C VAL A 274 4.66 -17.56 -10.06
N SER A 275 4.66 -16.66 -9.08
CA SER A 275 4.87 -15.21 -9.29
C SER A 275 6.21 -14.89 -9.96
N HIS A 276 6.34 -13.72 -10.59
CA HIS A 276 7.55 -13.32 -11.33
C HIS A 276 7.98 -14.36 -12.38
N ASN A 277 7.08 -14.61 -13.34
CA ASN A 277 7.30 -15.47 -14.51
C ASN A 277 6.71 -14.77 -15.76
N HIS A 278 6.51 -15.51 -16.85
CA HIS A 278 5.96 -15.01 -18.12
C HIS A 278 4.68 -15.77 -18.51
N LEU A 279 3.86 -16.20 -17.54
CA LEU A 279 2.62 -16.92 -17.83
C LEU A 279 1.62 -16.01 -18.55
N GLU A 280 1.11 -16.44 -19.71
CA GLU A 280 0.05 -15.74 -20.48
C GLU A 280 -1.36 -16.28 -20.13
N HIS A 281 -1.45 -17.56 -19.72
CA HIS A 281 -2.69 -18.24 -19.33
C HIS A 281 -2.45 -19.25 -18.18
N LEU A 282 -3.52 -19.82 -17.63
CA LEU A 282 -3.50 -20.98 -16.73
C LEU A 282 -4.29 -22.17 -17.31
N PRO A 283 -3.87 -23.42 -17.05
CA PRO A 283 -4.65 -24.59 -17.42
C PRO A 283 -5.92 -24.70 -16.56
N GLU A 284 -7.06 -25.02 -17.18
CA GLU A 284 -8.35 -25.27 -16.49
C GLU A 284 -8.23 -26.36 -15.42
N GLU A 285 -7.28 -27.29 -15.56
CA GLU A 285 -7.04 -28.31 -14.56
C GLU A 285 -6.57 -27.77 -13.20
N ILE A 286 -6.17 -26.50 -13.09
CA ILE A 286 -5.84 -25.84 -11.81
C ILE A 286 -7.00 -25.90 -10.82
N GLY A 287 -8.25 -25.87 -11.29
CA GLY A 287 -9.45 -25.97 -10.46
C GLY A 287 -9.61 -27.31 -9.73
N ASN A 288 -8.84 -28.35 -10.10
CA ASN A 288 -8.82 -29.63 -9.37
C ASN A 288 -7.99 -29.58 -8.07
N CYS A 289 -7.16 -28.55 -7.88
CA CYS A 289 -6.33 -28.37 -6.68
C CYS A 289 -7.15 -27.75 -5.54
N VAL A 290 -8.24 -28.41 -5.13
CA VAL A 290 -9.28 -27.89 -4.23
C VAL A 290 -8.79 -27.57 -2.79
N GLN A 291 -7.60 -28.05 -2.41
CA GLN A 291 -6.95 -27.71 -1.15
C GLN A 291 -6.12 -26.41 -1.20
N LEU A 292 -5.98 -25.76 -2.37
CA LEU A 292 -5.24 -24.50 -2.49
C LEU A 292 -5.87 -23.43 -1.59
N SER A 293 -5.09 -22.97 -0.60
CA SER A 293 -5.43 -21.79 0.20
C SER A 293 -4.61 -20.57 -0.19
N THR A 294 -3.46 -20.75 -0.84
CA THR A 294 -2.66 -19.65 -1.38
C THR A 294 -2.19 -19.97 -2.80
N LEU A 295 -2.56 -19.11 -3.75
CA LEU A 295 -2.13 -19.15 -5.15
C LEU A 295 -1.55 -17.77 -5.52
N ASP A 296 -0.24 -17.69 -5.72
CA ASP A 296 0.44 -16.46 -6.11
C ASP A 296 0.86 -16.48 -7.59
N LEU A 297 0.26 -15.57 -8.36
CA LEU A 297 0.39 -15.40 -9.81
C LEU A 297 0.93 -13.99 -10.16
N GLN A 298 1.27 -13.17 -9.17
CA GLN A 298 1.61 -11.77 -9.38
C GLN A 298 2.89 -11.59 -10.24
N HIS A 299 3.00 -10.48 -10.96
CA HIS A 299 4.10 -10.25 -11.91
C HIS A 299 4.24 -11.38 -12.94
N ASN A 300 3.17 -11.63 -13.68
CA ASN A 300 3.14 -12.48 -14.87
C ASN A 300 2.59 -11.66 -16.07
N GLU A 301 2.23 -12.33 -17.16
CA GLU A 301 1.72 -11.70 -18.38
C GLU A 301 0.25 -12.09 -18.64
N LEU A 302 -0.47 -12.56 -17.61
CA LEU A 302 -1.76 -13.26 -17.71
C LEU A 302 -2.84 -12.38 -18.35
N LEU A 303 -3.51 -12.91 -19.37
CA LEU A 303 -4.59 -12.26 -20.11
C LEU A 303 -5.98 -12.53 -19.49
N ASP A 304 -6.14 -13.71 -18.90
CA ASP A 304 -7.35 -14.23 -18.27
C ASP A 304 -7.05 -15.09 -17.03
N ILE A 305 -8.11 -15.48 -16.32
CA ILE A 305 -8.10 -16.52 -15.29
C ILE A 305 -9.25 -17.49 -15.62
N PRO A 306 -9.02 -18.81 -15.63
CA PRO A 306 -10.03 -19.80 -16.01
C PRO A 306 -11.24 -19.82 -15.06
N ASP A 307 -12.43 -20.12 -15.59
CA ASP A 307 -13.69 -20.13 -14.82
C ASP A 307 -13.68 -21.27 -13.76
N THR A 308 -12.81 -22.27 -13.89
CA THR A 308 -12.56 -23.32 -12.88
C THR A 308 -11.87 -22.84 -11.60
N ILE A 309 -11.35 -21.60 -11.54
CA ILE A 309 -10.77 -21.02 -10.32
C ILE A 309 -11.77 -21.05 -9.15
N GLY A 310 -13.07 -20.88 -9.44
CA GLY A 310 -14.16 -20.93 -8.47
C GLY A 310 -14.42 -22.30 -7.82
N ASN A 311 -13.66 -23.34 -8.17
CA ASN A 311 -13.68 -24.64 -7.49
C ASN A 311 -12.81 -24.66 -6.22
N GLN A 312 -11.87 -23.72 -6.08
CA GLN A 312 -10.91 -23.66 -4.98
C GLN A 312 -11.53 -22.93 -3.76
N THR A 313 -12.57 -23.51 -3.17
CA THR A 313 -13.30 -22.91 -2.04
C THR A 313 -12.44 -22.70 -0.78
N SER A 314 -11.30 -23.39 -0.68
CA SER A 314 -10.27 -23.23 0.36
C SER A 314 -9.42 -21.95 0.22
N LEU A 315 -9.52 -21.23 -0.92
CA LEU A 315 -8.65 -20.13 -1.31
C LEU A 315 -8.86 -18.90 -0.43
N SER A 316 -7.85 -18.56 0.37
CA SER A 316 -7.81 -17.35 1.19
C SER A 316 -6.93 -16.26 0.57
N ARG A 317 -5.97 -16.61 -0.29
CA ARG A 317 -5.04 -15.66 -0.91
C ARG A 317 -4.82 -15.94 -2.38
N LEU A 318 -5.20 -14.98 -3.22
CA LEU A 318 -5.05 -15.04 -4.67
C LEU A 318 -4.29 -13.80 -5.18
N GLY A 319 -3.01 -13.97 -5.52
CA GLY A 319 -2.15 -12.88 -5.97
C GLY A 319 -2.27 -12.62 -7.48
N LEU A 320 -3.07 -11.65 -7.90
CA LEU A 320 -3.28 -11.30 -9.33
C LEU A 320 -2.55 -10.02 -9.79
N ARG A 321 -1.83 -9.35 -8.88
CA ARG A 321 -1.22 -8.03 -9.12
C ARG A 321 -0.22 -8.05 -10.27
N TYR A 322 -0.14 -6.96 -11.03
CA TYR A 322 0.80 -6.75 -12.14
C TYR A 322 0.76 -7.87 -13.18
N ASN A 323 -0.38 -7.96 -13.86
CA ASN A 323 -0.65 -8.87 -14.98
C ASN A 323 -1.26 -8.07 -16.15
N ARG A 324 -1.90 -8.74 -17.12
CA ARG A 324 -2.58 -8.11 -18.27
C ARG A 324 -4.09 -8.38 -18.28
N LEU A 325 -4.66 -8.75 -17.14
CA LEU A 325 -6.06 -9.19 -17.02
C LEU A 325 -6.99 -8.08 -17.48
N THR A 326 -7.97 -8.44 -18.32
CA THR A 326 -9.02 -7.52 -18.79
C THR A 326 -10.35 -7.73 -18.08
N SER A 327 -10.54 -8.90 -17.48
CA SER A 327 -11.73 -9.30 -16.71
C SER A 327 -11.35 -10.31 -15.62
N ILE A 328 -12.31 -10.67 -14.78
CA ILE A 328 -12.18 -11.67 -13.71
C ILE A 328 -13.36 -12.66 -13.85
N PRO A 329 -13.15 -13.99 -13.73
CA PRO A 329 -14.22 -14.97 -13.81
C PRO A 329 -15.24 -14.80 -12.69
N LYS A 330 -16.53 -14.87 -13.03
CA LYS A 330 -17.65 -14.76 -12.08
C LYS A 330 -17.62 -15.84 -10.98
N SER A 331 -17.03 -17.00 -11.29
CA SER A 331 -16.94 -18.15 -10.38
C SER A 331 -16.08 -17.87 -9.14
N LEU A 332 -15.20 -16.86 -9.19
CA LEU A 332 -14.37 -16.45 -8.06
C LEU A 332 -15.20 -16.02 -6.83
N ALA A 333 -16.47 -15.68 -7.01
CA ALA A 333 -17.45 -15.46 -5.94
C ALA A 333 -17.65 -16.66 -4.99
N ASN A 334 -17.20 -17.86 -5.38
CA ASN A 334 -17.20 -19.06 -4.53
C ASN A 334 -16.05 -19.07 -3.49
N CYS A 335 -14.97 -18.31 -3.71
CA CYS A 335 -13.75 -18.33 -2.90
C CYS A 335 -13.88 -17.40 -1.68
N LYS A 336 -14.85 -17.69 -0.81
CA LYS A 336 -15.35 -16.75 0.22
C LYS A 336 -14.39 -16.45 1.38
N LEU A 337 -13.32 -17.22 1.50
CA LEU A 337 -12.32 -17.11 2.58
C LEU A 337 -11.24 -16.04 2.32
N MET A 338 -11.38 -15.22 1.26
CA MET A 338 -10.43 -14.15 0.96
C MET A 338 -10.62 -12.93 1.88
N ASP A 339 -9.58 -12.62 2.66
CA ASP A 339 -9.48 -11.44 3.54
C ASP A 339 -9.06 -10.16 2.80
N GLU A 340 -8.27 -10.33 1.72
CA GLU A 340 -7.87 -9.30 0.76
C GLU A 340 -8.23 -9.72 -0.68
N PHE A 341 -8.79 -8.79 -1.47
CA PHE A 341 -8.92 -8.93 -2.92
C PHE A 341 -8.11 -7.83 -3.61
N SER A 342 -7.08 -8.22 -4.37
CA SER A 342 -6.22 -7.29 -5.10
C SER A 342 -5.97 -7.72 -6.54
N VAL A 343 -6.30 -6.83 -7.47
CA VAL A 343 -6.04 -6.94 -8.91
C VAL A 343 -5.22 -5.73 -9.41
N GLU A 344 -4.44 -5.12 -8.52
CA GLU A 344 -3.57 -3.97 -8.80
C GLU A 344 -2.75 -4.13 -10.09
N GLY A 345 -2.65 -3.09 -10.92
CA GLY A 345 -1.76 -3.12 -12.08
C GLY A 345 -2.22 -4.08 -13.18
N ASN A 346 -3.49 -4.00 -13.56
CA ASN A 346 -4.10 -4.78 -14.64
C ASN A 346 -4.82 -3.86 -15.63
N GLN A 347 -5.62 -4.42 -16.55
CA GLN A 347 -6.37 -3.70 -17.57
C GLN A 347 -7.90 -3.82 -17.37
N ILE A 348 -8.32 -4.11 -16.13
CA ILE A 348 -9.72 -4.39 -15.79
C ILE A 348 -10.52 -3.09 -15.78
N SER A 349 -11.67 -3.09 -16.44
CA SER A 349 -12.59 -1.94 -16.53
C SER A 349 -13.90 -2.12 -15.77
N GLN A 350 -14.28 -3.36 -15.47
CA GLN A 350 -15.47 -3.78 -14.72
C GLN A 350 -15.16 -5.08 -13.95
N LEU A 351 -15.89 -5.33 -12.85
CA LEU A 351 -15.91 -6.63 -12.17
C LEU A 351 -17.27 -7.33 -12.43
N PRO A 352 -17.36 -8.66 -12.29
CA PRO A 352 -18.65 -9.35 -12.34
C PRO A 352 -19.61 -8.87 -11.24
N ASP A 353 -20.87 -8.66 -11.61
CA ASP A 353 -21.94 -8.21 -10.72
C ASP A 353 -22.01 -9.06 -9.44
N GLY A 354 -21.86 -8.40 -8.28
CA GLY A 354 -21.98 -9.07 -6.98
C GLY A 354 -20.78 -9.93 -6.56
N LEU A 355 -19.68 -9.98 -7.34
CA LEU A 355 -18.44 -10.67 -6.94
C LEU A 355 -17.97 -10.22 -5.55
N LEU A 356 -17.75 -8.90 -5.38
CA LEU A 356 -17.29 -8.31 -4.13
C LEU A 356 -18.31 -8.48 -2.98
N ALA A 357 -19.61 -8.56 -3.29
CA ALA A 357 -20.67 -8.81 -2.30
C ALA A 357 -20.78 -10.29 -1.87
N SER A 358 -20.15 -11.21 -2.62
CA SER A 358 -20.14 -12.64 -2.32
C SER A 358 -18.96 -13.06 -1.42
N LEU A 359 -17.89 -12.26 -1.40
CA LEU A 359 -16.70 -12.44 -0.57
C LEU A 359 -16.98 -11.88 0.84
N SER A 360 -17.59 -12.68 1.70
CA SER A 360 -18.09 -12.25 3.02
C SER A 360 -17.00 -11.74 3.96
N ASP A 361 -15.80 -12.30 3.87
CA ASP A 361 -14.74 -12.11 4.86
C ASP A 361 -13.77 -10.98 4.44
N LEU A 362 -14.09 -10.31 3.32
CA LEU A 362 -13.27 -9.32 2.64
C LEU A 362 -13.13 -8.02 3.44
N THR A 363 -11.92 -7.76 3.92
CA THR A 363 -11.57 -6.55 4.70
C THR A 363 -10.90 -5.46 3.86
N THR A 364 -10.18 -5.86 2.80
CA THR A 364 -9.30 -4.97 2.04
C THR A 364 -9.47 -5.19 0.54
N ILE A 365 -9.79 -4.10 -0.17
CA ILE A 365 -10.04 -4.11 -1.63
C ILE A 365 -9.01 -3.22 -2.31
N THR A 366 -8.25 -3.77 -3.26
CA THR A 366 -7.26 -3.01 -4.05
C THR A 366 -7.52 -3.22 -5.55
N LEU A 367 -8.15 -2.22 -6.16
CA LEU A 367 -8.47 -2.14 -7.60
C LEU A 367 -7.65 -1.04 -8.29
N SER A 368 -6.53 -0.63 -7.68
CA SER A 368 -5.67 0.45 -8.18
C SER A 368 -5.00 0.09 -9.51
N ARG A 369 -4.56 1.10 -10.26
CA ARG A 369 -3.75 0.96 -11.48
C ARG A 369 -4.43 0.05 -12.50
N ASN A 370 -5.65 0.43 -12.88
CA ASN A 370 -6.55 -0.33 -13.75
C ASN A 370 -7.27 0.61 -14.73
N ALA A 371 -8.32 0.11 -15.41
CA ALA A 371 -9.08 0.84 -16.43
C ALA A 371 -10.52 1.17 -15.99
N PHE A 372 -10.84 1.16 -14.68
CA PHE A 372 -12.19 1.42 -14.19
C PHE A 372 -12.64 2.85 -14.50
N THR A 373 -13.75 2.99 -15.23
CA THR A 373 -14.41 4.28 -15.54
C THR A 373 -15.55 4.62 -14.59
N ALA A 374 -15.98 3.64 -13.78
CA ALA A 374 -17.02 3.77 -12.78
C ALA A 374 -16.73 2.83 -11.60
N TYR A 375 -17.46 3.01 -10.50
CA TYR A 375 -17.42 2.08 -9.37
C TYR A 375 -17.89 0.66 -9.75
N PRO A 376 -17.34 -0.41 -9.15
CA PRO A 376 -17.80 -1.78 -9.39
C PRO A 376 -19.28 -1.99 -9.04
N SER A 377 -19.94 -2.85 -9.82
CA SER A 377 -21.33 -3.27 -9.64
C SER A 377 -21.50 -4.29 -8.50
N GLY A 378 -22.70 -4.29 -7.90
CA GLY A 378 -23.04 -5.03 -6.67
C GLY A 378 -23.65 -4.14 -5.58
N GLY A 379 -23.46 -2.82 -5.67
CA GLY A 379 -24.09 -1.83 -4.79
C GLY A 379 -23.56 -1.89 -3.35
N PRO A 380 -24.27 -1.26 -2.37
CA PRO A 380 -23.68 -1.01 -1.05
C PRO A 380 -23.34 -2.28 -0.24
N ALA A 381 -23.93 -3.43 -0.57
CA ALA A 381 -23.65 -4.70 0.08
C ALA A 381 -22.15 -5.10 -0.05
N GLN A 382 -21.50 -4.72 -1.15
CA GLN A 382 -20.12 -5.11 -1.47
C GLN A 382 -19.04 -4.48 -0.57
N PHE A 383 -19.42 -3.54 0.29
CA PHE A 383 -18.50 -2.85 1.21
C PHE A 383 -18.83 -3.10 2.69
N THR A 384 -19.77 -4.01 3.00
CA THR A 384 -20.35 -4.17 4.37
C THR A 384 -19.29 -4.39 5.46
N ASN A 385 -18.31 -5.26 5.21
CA ASN A 385 -17.26 -5.63 6.17
C ASN A 385 -15.91 -4.95 5.88
N VAL A 386 -15.82 -4.17 4.81
CA VAL A 386 -14.56 -3.63 4.29
C VAL A 386 -14.05 -2.48 5.16
N TYR A 387 -12.76 -2.54 5.51
CA TYR A 387 -12.03 -1.54 6.28
C TYR A 387 -11.26 -0.56 5.39
N SER A 388 -10.70 -1.05 4.27
CA SER A 388 -9.83 -0.29 3.38
C SER A 388 -10.14 -0.54 1.91
N ILE A 389 -10.29 0.54 1.13
CA ILE A 389 -10.49 0.51 -0.32
C ILE A 389 -9.40 1.36 -1.00
N ASN A 390 -8.67 0.78 -1.94
CA ASN A 390 -7.78 1.48 -2.85
C ASN A 390 -8.27 1.36 -4.31
N LEU A 391 -8.55 2.49 -4.92
CA LEU A 391 -9.01 2.69 -6.30
C LEU A 391 -8.09 3.68 -7.07
N GLU A 392 -6.89 3.93 -6.54
CA GLU A 392 -5.87 4.82 -7.11
C GLU A 392 -5.57 4.55 -8.59
N HIS A 393 -5.29 5.59 -9.39
CA HIS A 393 -4.84 5.45 -10.78
C HIS A 393 -5.87 4.68 -11.64
N ASN A 394 -7.04 5.29 -11.78
CA ASN A 394 -8.17 4.81 -12.59
C ASN A 394 -8.81 5.99 -13.34
N LYS A 395 -10.00 5.80 -13.91
CA LYS A 395 -10.71 6.78 -14.74
C LYS A 395 -12.11 7.12 -14.19
N ILE A 396 -12.30 6.98 -12.88
CA ILE A 396 -13.62 7.13 -12.23
C ILE A 396 -13.99 8.61 -12.14
N ASP A 397 -15.17 8.97 -12.68
CA ASP A 397 -15.66 10.36 -12.77
C ASP A 397 -16.49 10.81 -11.55
N LYS A 398 -17.10 9.85 -10.83
CA LYS A 398 -17.99 10.06 -9.69
C LYS A 398 -18.00 8.88 -8.72
N ILE A 399 -18.33 9.18 -7.46
CA ILE A 399 -18.70 8.20 -6.43
C ILE A 399 -20.24 8.11 -6.42
N PRO A 400 -20.86 6.92 -6.57
CA PRO A 400 -22.32 6.80 -6.57
C PRO A 400 -22.94 7.15 -5.21
N TYR A 401 -24.10 7.81 -5.21
CA TYR A 401 -24.84 8.11 -3.98
C TYR A 401 -25.21 6.84 -3.22
N GLY A 402 -24.99 6.84 -1.91
CA GLY A 402 -25.33 5.75 -1.00
C GLY A 402 -24.43 4.52 -1.10
N ILE A 403 -23.36 4.54 -1.92
CA ILE A 403 -22.52 3.36 -2.18
C ILE A 403 -21.86 2.79 -0.92
N PHE A 404 -21.60 3.63 0.09
CA PHE A 404 -21.03 3.23 1.37
C PHE A 404 -22.06 3.14 2.51
N SER A 405 -23.36 3.24 2.23
CA SER A 405 -24.45 3.21 3.23
C SER A 405 -24.52 1.95 4.11
N ARG A 406 -23.85 0.86 3.72
CA ARG A 406 -23.70 -0.36 4.54
C ARG A 406 -22.27 -0.59 5.07
N ALA A 407 -21.31 0.26 4.69
CA ALA A 407 -19.88 0.06 4.94
C ALA A 407 -19.47 0.48 6.36
N LYS A 408 -19.96 -0.27 7.36
CA LYS A 408 -19.87 0.10 8.79
C LYS A 408 -18.43 0.26 9.29
N ASN A 409 -17.46 -0.41 8.68
CA ASN A 409 -16.07 -0.45 9.12
C ASN A 409 -15.11 0.37 8.24
N LEU A 410 -15.60 1.04 7.18
CA LEU A 410 -14.76 1.70 6.19
C LEU A 410 -14.03 2.91 6.79
N ALA A 411 -12.73 2.75 7.03
CA ALA A 411 -11.86 3.74 7.65
C ALA A 411 -10.84 4.33 6.68
N LYS A 412 -10.55 3.67 5.56
CA LYS A 412 -9.57 4.12 4.56
C LYS A 412 -10.14 4.08 3.15
N LEU A 413 -10.12 5.21 2.45
CA LEU A 413 -10.51 5.32 1.04
C LEU A 413 -9.45 6.10 0.26
N ASN A 414 -8.72 5.41 -0.63
CA ASN A 414 -7.81 6.01 -1.58
C ASN A 414 -8.43 6.03 -2.99
N MET A 415 -8.65 7.24 -3.50
CA MET A 415 -9.19 7.58 -4.83
C MET A 415 -8.21 8.47 -5.61
N LYS A 416 -6.92 8.51 -5.23
CA LYS A 416 -5.91 9.35 -5.89
C LYS A 416 -5.79 9.04 -7.39
N GLU A 417 -5.39 10.01 -8.22
CA GLU A 417 -5.21 9.82 -9.67
C GLU A 417 -6.48 9.24 -10.34
N ASN A 418 -7.57 9.99 -10.26
CA ASN A 418 -8.85 9.67 -10.90
C ASN A 418 -9.43 10.92 -11.61
N GLN A 419 -10.71 10.86 -11.99
CA GLN A 419 -11.38 11.94 -12.74
C GLN A 419 -12.54 12.55 -11.93
N LEU A 420 -12.51 12.44 -10.60
CA LEU A 420 -13.59 12.88 -9.72
C LEU A 420 -13.84 14.38 -9.85
N THR A 421 -15.02 14.76 -10.33
CA THR A 421 -15.45 16.15 -10.49
C THR A 421 -16.10 16.74 -9.23
N GLY A 422 -16.61 15.87 -8.35
CA GLY A 422 -17.23 16.22 -7.08
C GLY A 422 -17.42 15.02 -6.15
N LEU A 423 -17.81 15.31 -4.92
CA LEU A 423 -18.13 14.32 -3.88
C LEU A 423 -19.66 14.15 -3.77
N PRO A 424 -20.17 12.96 -3.38
CA PRO A 424 -21.59 12.68 -3.35
C PRO A 424 -22.28 13.31 -2.14
N LEU A 425 -23.59 13.53 -2.26
CA LEU A 425 -24.39 14.23 -1.23
C LEU A 425 -24.49 13.46 0.10
N ASP A 426 -24.28 12.14 0.10
CA ASP A 426 -24.27 11.29 1.30
C ASP A 426 -22.89 11.16 1.96
N ILE A 427 -21.88 11.95 1.58
CA ILE A 427 -20.54 11.88 2.18
C ILE A 427 -20.57 11.98 3.71
N GLY A 428 -21.50 12.75 4.28
CA GLY A 428 -21.68 12.86 5.73
C GLY A 428 -22.03 11.53 6.44
N THR A 429 -22.42 10.49 5.70
CA THR A 429 -22.63 9.14 6.26
C THR A 429 -21.33 8.38 6.54
N TRP A 430 -20.17 8.84 6.04
CA TRP A 430 -18.88 8.14 6.15
C TRP A 430 -18.21 8.38 7.52
N VAL A 431 -18.99 8.34 8.60
CA VAL A 431 -18.61 8.77 9.95
C VAL A 431 -17.41 8.02 10.55
N ASN A 432 -17.08 6.84 10.04
CA ASN A 432 -15.95 6.01 10.49
C ASN A 432 -14.68 6.19 9.65
N MET A 433 -14.68 7.07 8.65
CA MET A 433 -13.51 7.40 7.83
C MET A 433 -12.40 8.04 8.69
N VAL A 434 -11.18 7.52 8.57
CA VAL A 434 -9.97 7.99 9.26
C VAL A 434 -8.96 8.57 8.26
N GLU A 435 -8.88 8.00 7.06
CA GLU A 435 -7.98 8.42 5.98
C GLU A 435 -8.73 8.50 4.64
N LEU A 436 -8.84 9.71 4.10
CA LEU A 436 -9.48 9.99 2.82
C LEU A 436 -8.47 10.65 1.87
N ASN A 437 -8.09 9.94 0.82
CA ASN A 437 -7.17 10.43 -0.20
C ASN A 437 -7.91 10.61 -1.54
N LEU A 438 -7.97 11.87 -1.97
CA LEU A 438 -8.66 12.36 -3.17
C LEU A 438 -7.69 13.17 -4.06
N GLY A 439 -6.38 13.04 -3.86
CA GLY A 439 -5.39 13.83 -4.59
C GLY A 439 -5.37 13.53 -6.10
N THR A 440 -4.89 14.47 -6.92
CA THR A 440 -4.81 14.32 -8.39
C THR A 440 -6.17 13.94 -9.00
N ASN A 441 -7.13 14.86 -8.86
CA ASN A 441 -8.52 14.73 -9.34
C ASN A 441 -9.02 16.07 -9.92
N GLN A 442 -10.32 16.19 -10.19
CA GLN A 442 -10.94 17.38 -10.81
C GLN A 442 -11.91 18.09 -9.84
N LEU A 443 -11.72 17.93 -8.52
CA LEU A 443 -12.65 18.45 -7.51
C LEU A 443 -12.63 19.98 -7.50
N THR A 444 -13.81 20.58 -7.70
CA THR A 444 -13.99 22.05 -7.72
C THR A 444 -14.46 22.62 -6.38
N LYS A 445 -15.06 21.78 -5.53
CA LYS A 445 -15.56 22.12 -4.18
C LYS A 445 -15.58 20.91 -3.26
N ILE A 446 -15.58 21.17 -1.96
CA ILE A 446 -15.90 20.21 -0.89
C ILE A 446 -17.30 20.58 -0.35
N PRO A 447 -18.23 19.63 -0.13
CA PRO A 447 -19.53 19.92 0.48
C PRO A 447 -19.40 20.13 2.00
N ASP A 448 -20.31 20.91 2.58
CA ASP A 448 -20.33 21.19 4.03
C ASP A 448 -20.57 19.96 4.91
N ASP A 449 -21.16 18.89 4.37
CA ASP A 449 -21.34 17.60 5.04
C ASP A 449 -20.03 16.87 5.37
N VAL A 450 -18.89 17.37 4.90
CA VAL A 450 -17.57 16.92 5.34
C VAL A 450 -17.41 16.99 6.87
N GLN A 451 -18.12 17.90 7.54
CA GLN A 451 -18.09 18.05 9.01
C GLN A 451 -18.49 16.80 9.80
N TRP A 452 -19.22 15.86 9.19
CA TRP A 452 -19.70 14.65 9.86
C TRP A 452 -18.64 13.53 9.93
N LEU A 453 -17.52 13.67 9.22
CA LEU A 453 -16.39 12.71 9.25
C LEU A 453 -15.54 12.90 10.52
N GLN A 454 -16.17 12.85 11.70
CA GLN A 454 -15.57 13.20 13.00
C GLN A 454 -14.42 12.28 13.44
N ASN A 455 -14.16 11.19 12.71
CA ASN A 455 -13.02 10.29 12.91
C ASN A 455 -11.82 10.58 12.00
N LEU A 456 -11.91 11.54 11.07
CA LEU A 456 -10.88 11.77 10.06
C LEU A 456 -9.59 12.35 10.66
N GLU A 457 -8.49 11.63 10.53
CA GLU A 457 -7.14 12.06 10.90
C GLU A 457 -6.33 12.56 9.69
N VAL A 458 -6.61 12.06 8.49
CA VAL A 458 -5.85 12.37 7.26
C VAL A 458 -6.80 12.70 6.11
N LEU A 459 -6.65 13.89 5.54
CA LEU A 459 -7.37 14.36 4.36
C LEU A 459 -6.39 14.87 3.31
N ILE A 460 -6.26 14.14 2.21
CA ILE A 460 -5.40 14.49 1.07
C ILE A 460 -6.28 14.92 -0.10
N LEU A 461 -6.11 16.16 -0.54
CA LEU A 461 -6.87 16.84 -1.59
C LEU A 461 -5.95 17.57 -2.59
N SER A 462 -4.64 17.30 -2.55
CA SER A 462 -3.66 17.96 -3.40
C SER A 462 -3.87 17.69 -4.90
N ASN A 463 -3.39 18.56 -5.78
CA ASN A 463 -3.59 18.50 -7.23
C ASN A 463 -5.08 18.38 -7.61
N ASN A 464 -5.82 19.47 -7.39
CA ASN A 464 -7.26 19.58 -7.65
C ASN A 464 -7.63 21.00 -8.12
N LEU A 465 -8.92 21.30 -8.25
CA LEU A 465 -9.44 22.57 -8.76
C LEU A 465 -10.13 23.41 -7.67
N LEU A 466 -9.82 23.17 -6.39
CA LEU A 466 -10.49 23.81 -5.26
C LEU A 466 -10.14 25.30 -5.19
N LYS A 467 -11.15 26.16 -5.19
CA LYS A 467 -10.98 27.62 -4.99
C LYS A 467 -11.06 28.08 -3.54
N ARG A 468 -11.79 27.33 -2.72
CA ARG A 468 -12.12 27.65 -1.32
C ARG A 468 -12.32 26.36 -0.54
N ILE A 469 -12.04 26.43 0.76
CA ILE A 469 -12.30 25.37 1.73
C ILE A 469 -13.49 25.83 2.59
N PRO A 470 -14.52 24.99 2.79
CA PRO A 470 -15.69 25.38 3.58
C PRO A 470 -15.30 25.48 5.07
N ALA A 471 -15.85 26.47 5.77
CA ALA A 471 -15.56 26.70 7.19
C ALA A 471 -15.92 25.50 8.08
N THR A 472 -16.89 24.69 7.65
CA THR A 472 -17.33 23.42 8.26
C THR A 472 -16.23 22.36 8.35
N ILE A 473 -15.13 22.47 7.58
CA ILE A 473 -13.94 21.61 7.74
C ILE A 473 -13.39 21.66 9.18
N ALA A 474 -13.58 22.77 9.88
CA ALA A 474 -13.12 23.01 11.25
C ALA A 474 -13.74 22.05 12.29
N ASN A 475 -14.84 21.37 11.95
CA ASN A 475 -15.47 20.37 12.80
C ASN A 475 -14.73 19.02 12.79
N LEU A 476 -13.75 18.82 11.89
CA LEU A 476 -12.86 17.65 11.85
C LEU A 476 -11.80 17.69 12.98
N ARG A 477 -12.25 17.66 14.24
CA ARG A 477 -11.39 17.92 15.41
C ARG A 477 -10.26 16.91 15.65
N LYS A 478 -10.24 15.78 14.93
CA LYS A 478 -9.14 14.80 14.94
C LYS A 478 -8.16 14.97 13.77
N LEU A 479 -8.37 15.93 12.88
CA LEU A 479 -7.57 16.05 11.66
C LEU A 479 -6.13 16.44 11.99
N ARG A 480 -5.18 15.58 11.60
CA ARG A 480 -3.74 15.69 11.86
C ARG A 480 -2.95 16.01 10.59
N VAL A 481 -3.44 15.60 9.42
CA VAL A 481 -2.86 15.93 8.13
C VAL A 481 -3.95 16.50 7.22
N LEU A 482 -3.75 17.74 6.78
CA LEU A 482 -4.55 18.39 5.74
C LEU A 482 -3.62 18.78 4.60
N ASP A 483 -3.83 18.16 3.44
CA ASP A 483 -2.99 18.36 2.26
C ASP A 483 -3.79 18.95 1.10
N LEU A 484 -3.46 20.19 0.73
CA LEU A 484 -4.17 21.06 -0.21
C LEU A 484 -3.23 21.66 -1.27
N GLU A 485 -2.04 21.08 -1.43
CA GLU A 485 -1.02 21.43 -2.44
C GLU A 485 -1.59 21.42 -3.88
N GLU A 486 -1.02 22.19 -4.80
CA GLU A 486 -1.45 22.26 -6.22
C GLU A 486 -2.97 22.47 -6.39
N ASN A 487 -3.50 23.55 -5.83
CA ASN A 487 -4.92 23.92 -5.93
C ASN A 487 -5.06 25.40 -6.34
N LYS A 488 -6.27 25.96 -6.23
CA LYS A 488 -6.59 27.34 -6.66
C LYS A 488 -7.13 28.18 -5.50
N ILE A 489 -6.67 27.88 -4.27
CA ILE A 489 -7.26 28.42 -3.05
C ILE A 489 -6.91 29.91 -2.91
N GLU A 490 -7.94 30.76 -2.95
CA GLU A 490 -7.84 32.22 -2.86
C GLU A 490 -7.56 32.69 -1.41
N SER A 491 -8.11 31.97 -0.42
CA SER A 491 -8.04 32.26 1.02
C SER A 491 -8.48 31.06 1.86
N LEU A 492 -8.11 31.06 3.15
CA LEU A 492 -8.59 30.09 4.14
C LEU A 492 -9.68 30.67 5.04
N PRO A 493 -10.64 29.86 5.53
CA PRO A 493 -11.57 30.26 6.59
C PRO A 493 -10.83 30.52 7.92
N ASN A 494 -11.33 31.45 8.74
CA ASN A 494 -10.77 31.71 10.08
C ASN A 494 -10.94 30.50 11.02
N GLU A 495 -11.99 29.72 10.79
CA GLU A 495 -12.36 28.53 11.53
C GLU A 495 -11.31 27.43 11.45
N ILE A 496 -10.35 27.51 10.50
CA ILE A 496 -9.21 26.59 10.40
C ILE A 496 -8.46 26.42 11.74
N GLY A 497 -8.40 27.49 12.55
CA GLY A 497 -7.77 27.47 13.89
C GLY A 497 -8.47 26.60 14.94
N PHE A 498 -9.62 25.99 14.64
CA PHE A 498 -10.25 24.99 15.51
C PHE A 498 -9.67 23.58 15.33
N LEU A 499 -8.88 23.34 14.27
CA LEU A 499 -8.18 22.07 14.01
C LEU A 499 -6.95 21.90 14.92
N ARG A 500 -7.15 21.91 16.23
CA ARG A 500 -6.06 21.95 17.22
C ARG A 500 -5.15 20.72 17.23
N GLU A 501 -5.59 19.59 16.66
CA GLU A 501 -4.77 18.38 16.49
C GLU A 501 -3.94 18.36 15.19
N LEU A 502 -4.04 19.39 14.34
CA LEU A 502 -3.36 19.44 13.05
C LEU A 502 -1.84 19.50 13.21
N GLN A 503 -1.14 18.56 12.58
CA GLN A 503 0.31 18.34 12.68
C GLN A 503 1.04 18.69 11.37
N LYS A 504 0.43 18.42 10.21
CA LYS A 504 0.87 18.88 8.88
C LYS A 504 -0.25 19.67 8.20
N LEU A 505 0.07 20.87 7.72
CA LEU A 505 -0.75 21.66 6.81
C LEU A 505 0.07 22.00 5.57
N ASN A 506 -0.40 21.53 4.41
CA ASN A 506 0.25 21.76 3.12
C ASN A 506 -0.67 22.57 2.20
N LEU A 507 -0.20 23.72 1.75
CA LEU A 507 -0.92 24.71 0.95
C LEU A 507 -0.04 25.21 -0.21
N GLN A 508 1.02 24.47 -0.55
CA GLN A 508 1.96 24.84 -1.59
C GLN A 508 1.27 24.97 -2.96
N SER A 509 1.80 25.82 -3.85
CA SER A 509 1.32 25.98 -5.23
C SER A 509 -0.19 26.33 -5.28
N ASN A 510 -0.55 27.46 -4.66
CA ASN A 510 -1.93 27.95 -4.52
C ASN A 510 -2.02 29.46 -4.82
N GLN A 511 -3.14 30.10 -4.47
CA GLN A 511 -3.42 31.51 -4.80
C GLN A 511 -3.60 32.40 -3.55
N LEU A 512 -3.11 31.95 -2.39
CA LEU A 512 -3.27 32.64 -1.11
C LEU A 512 -2.55 33.99 -1.13
N THR A 513 -3.23 35.05 -0.68
CA THR A 513 -2.67 36.41 -0.53
C THR A 513 -2.30 36.77 0.90
N SER A 514 -2.86 36.04 1.87
CA SER A 514 -2.59 36.13 3.30
C SER A 514 -3.01 34.84 4.00
N LEU A 515 -2.54 34.63 5.24
CA LEU A 515 -3.03 33.58 6.13
C LEU A 515 -3.91 34.21 7.23
N PRO A 516 -4.99 33.55 7.68
CA PRO A 516 -5.80 34.06 8.78
C PRO A 516 -5.02 34.02 10.10
N ARG A 517 -5.19 35.03 10.94
CA ARG A 517 -4.60 35.12 12.30
C ARG A 517 -4.83 33.87 13.15
N ALA A 518 -5.97 33.23 12.96
CA ALA A 518 -6.34 31.98 13.62
C ALA A 518 -5.39 30.79 13.32
N ILE A 519 -4.45 30.92 12.37
CA ILE A 519 -3.38 29.92 12.15
C ILE A 519 -2.59 29.64 13.43
N GLY A 520 -2.37 30.63 14.30
CA GLY A 520 -1.65 30.47 15.57
C GLY A 520 -2.34 29.56 16.59
N HIS A 521 -3.65 29.29 16.42
CA HIS A 521 -4.38 28.34 17.27
C HIS A 521 -4.04 26.86 16.97
N LEU A 522 -3.29 26.58 15.90
CA LEU A 522 -2.84 25.23 15.52
C LEU A 522 -1.64 24.78 16.37
N ILE A 523 -1.80 24.75 17.70
CA ILE A 523 -0.73 24.50 18.68
C ILE A 523 -0.01 23.13 18.57
N ASN A 524 -0.52 22.21 17.75
CA ASN A 524 0.13 20.93 17.42
C ASN A 524 0.85 20.91 16.06
N LEU A 525 0.84 22.03 15.32
CA LEU A 525 1.41 22.10 13.98
C LEU A 525 2.94 21.99 14.03
N THR A 526 3.47 21.04 13.27
CA THR A 526 4.90 20.77 13.15
C THR A 526 5.44 21.11 11.77
N HIS A 527 4.61 20.98 10.73
CA HIS A 527 4.96 21.25 9.35
C HIS A 527 3.91 22.18 8.72
N LEU A 528 4.36 23.33 8.23
CA LEU A 528 3.56 24.28 7.45
C LEU A 528 4.26 24.56 6.12
N SER A 529 3.65 24.16 4.99
CA SER A 529 4.05 24.67 3.68
C SER A 529 3.00 25.59 3.12
N VAL A 530 3.43 26.79 2.73
CA VAL A 530 2.68 27.84 2.04
C VAL A 530 3.52 28.46 0.92
N GLY A 531 4.52 27.71 0.41
CA GLY A 531 5.35 28.13 -0.72
C GLY A 531 4.55 28.27 -2.02
N GLU A 532 5.12 28.91 -3.03
CA GLU A 532 4.48 29.11 -4.35
C GLU A 532 3.05 29.69 -4.24
N ASN A 533 2.93 30.82 -3.54
CA ASN A 533 1.69 31.55 -3.31
C ASN A 533 1.91 33.07 -3.52
N ASN A 534 0.90 33.89 -3.26
CA ASN A 534 0.93 35.35 -3.42
C ASN A 534 0.97 36.08 -2.05
N LEU A 535 1.54 35.46 -1.00
CA LEU A 535 1.51 36.00 0.35
C LEU A 535 2.28 37.31 0.46
N LYS A 536 1.64 38.34 1.02
CA LYS A 536 2.26 39.66 1.26
C LYS A 536 2.92 39.78 2.63
N CYS A 537 2.42 39.02 3.59
CA CYS A 537 2.94 38.89 4.94
C CYS A 537 2.49 37.55 5.55
N LEU A 538 3.20 37.11 6.59
CA LEU A 538 2.69 36.13 7.54
C LEU A 538 2.08 36.87 8.75
N PRO A 539 1.01 36.35 9.37
CA PRO A 539 0.47 36.93 10.60
C PRO A 539 1.43 36.75 11.78
N GLU A 540 1.42 37.70 12.71
CA GLU A 540 2.24 37.71 13.94
C GLU A 540 1.96 36.46 14.80
N GLU A 541 0.71 35.98 14.76
CA GLU A 541 0.24 34.77 15.42
C GLU A 541 0.94 33.48 14.95
N VAL A 542 1.75 33.47 13.87
CA VAL A 542 2.64 32.32 13.54
C VAL A 542 3.62 32.03 14.69
N GLY A 543 4.04 33.04 15.45
CA GLY A 543 4.94 32.88 16.59
C GLY A 543 4.39 32.04 17.76
N THR A 544 3.08 31.78 17.82
CA THR A 544 2.48 30.91 18.85
C THR A 544 2.55 29.42 18.48
N LEU A 545 3.10 29.07 17.31
CA LEU A 545 3.29 27.70 16.86
C LEU A 545 4.56 27.09 17.49
N GLU A 546 4.56 26.90 18.80
CA GLU A 546 5.71 26.41 19.58
C GLU A 546 6.31 25.10 19.04
N LYS A 547 5.48 24.23 18.45
CA LYS A 547 5.89 22.92 17.91
C LYS A 547 6.30 22.94 16.43
N LEU A 548 6.28 24.11 15.78
CA LEU A 548 6.65 24.24 14.37
C LEU A 548 8.14 23.93 14.19
N ASP A 549 8.41 22.86 13.46
CA ASP A 549 9.75 22.39 13.10
C ASP A 549 10.13 22.80 11.68
N SER A 550 9.17 22.76 10.75
CA SER A 550 9.37 22.94 9.33
C SER A 550 8.43 23.99 8.74
N LEU A 551 8.97 25.09 8.20
CA LEU A 551 8.22 26.20 7.59
C LEU A 551 8.70 26.52 6.16
N TYR A 552 7.87 26.26 5.15
CA TYR A 552 8.16 26.58 3.76
C TYR A 552 7.33 27.77 3.30
N VAL A 553 7.99 28.88 2.96
CA VAL A 553 7.36 30.12 2.46
C VAL A 553 7.97 30.61 1.14
N ASN A 554 8.83 29.80 0.52
CA ASN A 554 9.51 30.11 -0.74
C ASN A 554 8.56 30.48 -1.89
N ASP A 555 9.07 31.18 -2.90
CA ASP A 555 8.36 31.59 -4.11
C ASP A 555 7.14 32.49 -3.88
N ASN A 556 6.99 33.04 -2.68
CA ASN A 556 6.08 34.15 -2.39
C ASN A 556 6.75 35.48 -2.75
N VAL A 557 6.71 35.83 -4.04
CA VAL A 557 7.43 36.99 -4.59
C VAL A 557 6.96 38.33 -4.00
N GLU A 558 5.70 38.41 -3.55
CA GLU A 558 5.14 39.61 -2.90
C GLU A 558 5.46 39.71 -1.39
N LEU A 559 6.14 38.73 -0.79
CA LEU A 559 6.41 38.66 0.65
C LEU A 559 7.48 39.67 1.06
N ASP A 560 7.06 40.86 1.46
CA ASP A 560 7.96 41.99 1.77
C ASP A 560 8.60 41.93 3.17
N ASN A 561 8.05 41.14 4.10
CA ASN A 561 8.58 41.01 5.47
C ASN A 561 8.12 39.72 6.18
N LEU A 562 8.84 39.35 7.24
CA LEU A 562 8.48 38.31 8.20
C LEU A 562 8.17 38.92 9.59
N PRO A 563 7.21 38.38 10.36
CA PRO A 563 6.92 38.85 11.71
C PRO A 563 8.09 38.57 12.67
N PHE A 564 8.30 39.44 13.66
CA PHE A 564 9.36 39.25 14.66
C PHE A 564 9.06 38.04 15.55
N GLU A 565 7.78 37.76 15.74
CA GLU A 565 7.20 36.69 16.54
C GLU A 565 7.63 35.30 16.04
N LEU A 566 8.03 35.16 14.77
CA LEU A 566 8.64 33.92 14.25
C LEU A 566 9.93 33.52 15.00
N ALA A 567 10.59 34.48 15.67
CA ALA A 567 11.66 34.21 16.62
C ALA A 567 11.27 33.27 17.77
N LEU A 568 9.99 33.25 18.15
CA LEU A 568 9.44 32.51 19.28
C LEU A 568 9.20 31.03 18.96
N CYS A 569 9.21 30.63 17.69
CA CYS A 569 9.17 29.23 17.25
C CYS A 569 10.49 28.52 17.58
N THR A 570 10.72 28.18 18.85
CA THR A 570 12.00 27.65 19.34
C THR A 570 12.41 26.31 18.75
N ASN A 571 11.44 25.54 18.23
CA ASN A 571 11.68 24.24 17.60
C ASN A 571 11.92 24.32 16.08
N LEU A 572 11.84 25.51 15.47
CA LEU A 572 11.97 25.68 14.02
C LEU A 572 13.38 25.31 13.55
N SER A 573 13.49 24.16 12.89
CA SER A 573 14.76 23.56 12.44
C SER A 573 14.97 23.72 10.92
N ILE A 574 13.87 23.68 10.15
CA ILE A 574 13.84 23.83 8.70
C ILE A 574 13.00 25.06 8.35
N MET A 575 13.57 25.97 7.57
CA MET A 575 12.84 27.11 7.02
C MET A 575 13.29 27.38 5.58
N SER A 576 12.35 27.59 4.66
CA SER A 576 12.64 27.95 3.26
C SER A 576 12.06 29.33 2.93
N ILE A 577 12.93 30.24 2.46
CA ILE A 577 12.62 31.65 2.12
C ILE A 577 13.09 32.02 0.69
N GLU A 578 13.41 31.03 -0.13
CA GLU A 578 13.94 31.23 -1.48
C GLU A 578 12.91 31.99 -2.34
N ASN A 579 13.39 32.85 -3.25
CA ASN A 579 12.56 33.68 -4.14
C ASN A 579 11.51 34.61 -3.46
N CYS A 580 11.63 34.85 -2.15
CA CYS A 580 10.86 35.88 -1.44
C CYS A 580 11.55 37.25 -1.56
N ARG A 581 10.76 38.33 -1.68
CA ARG A 581 11.30 39.69 -1.87
C ARG A 581 11.93 40.30 -0.62
N LEU A 582 11.34 40.06 0.56
CA LEU A 582 11.83 40.41 1.90
C LEU A 582 12.44 41.82 2.05
N SER A 583 11.89 42.82 1.34
CA SER A 583 12.54 44.13 1.16
C SER A 583 12.70 44.96 2.44
N ARG A 584 12.10 44.55 3.56
CA ARG A 584 12.28 45.17 4.89
C ARG A 584 13.40 44.55 5.73
N ILE A 585 14.01 43.47 5.26
CA ILE A 585 15.15 42.79 5.90
C ILE A 585 16.42 43.14 5.10
N PRO A 586 17.57 43.47 5.73
CA PRO A 586 18.78 43.83 4.99
C PRO A 586 19.21 42.70 4.03
N PRO A 587 19.58 43.00 2.76
CA PRO A 587 19.93 41.98 1.77
C PRO A 587 21.04 41.03 2.22
N GLU A 588 21.98 41.50 3.03
CA GLU A 588 23.09 40.73 3.60
C GLU A 588 22.60 39.69 4.62
N ILE A 589 21.53 40.01 5.36
CA ILE A 589 20.88 39.12 6.33
C ILE A 589 20.07 38.05 5.59
N VAL A 590 19.36 38.43 4.52
CA VAL A 590 18.61 37.48 3.67
C VAL A 590 19.58 36.53 2.94
N ALA A 591 20.69 37.05 2.40
CA ALA A 591 21.75 36.26 1.77
C ALA A 591 22.50 35.35 2.76
N GLY A 592 22.49 35.66 4.06
CA GLY A 592 22.95 34.79 5.13
C GLY A 592 22.03 33.57 5.38
N GLY A 593 20.86 33.53 4.75
CA GLY A 593 19.91 32.42 4.82
C GLY A 593 19.02 32.42 6.07
N PRO A 594 18.11 31.43 6.19
CA PRO A 594 17.03 31.44 7.18
C PRO A 594 17.51 31.57 8.62
N SER A 595 18.61 30.91 8.99
CA SER A 595 19.17 30.98 10.35
C SER A 595 19.64 32.38 10.74
N VAL A 596 20.19 33.15 9.78
CA VAL A 596 20.63 34.53 10.01
C VAL A 596 19.44 35.48 10.03
N VAL A 597 18.41 35.24 9.21
CA VAL A 597 17.12 35.95 9.28
C VAL A 597 16.44 35.76 10.64
N ILE A 598 16.37 34.54 11.17
CA ILE A 598 15.80 34.26 12.51
C ILE A 598 16.62 34.94 13.62
N GLN A 599 17.96 34.99 13.50
CA GLN A 599 18.79 35.76 14.45
C GLN A 599 18.55 37.26 14.36
N PHE A 600 18.38 37.82 13.16
CA PHE A 600 18.03 39.23 12.97
C PHE A 600 16.66 39.57 13.58
N LEU A 601 15.65 38.71 13.37
CA LEU A 601 14.33 38.89 13.99
C LEU A 601 14.40 38.83 15.53
N LYS A 602 15.21 37.92 16.10
CA LYS A 602 15.51 37.88 17.55
C LYS A 602 16.18 39.14 18.08
N ILE A 603 17.08 39.75 17.30
CA ILE A 603 17.83 40.94 17.70
C ILE A 603 17.03 42.24 17.51
N GLN A 604 16.14 42.34 16.51
CA GLN A 604 15.39 43.57 16.24
C GLN A 604 13.95 43.56 16.76
N GLY A 605 13.39 42.39 17.07
CA GLY A 605 12.07 42.29 17.70
C GLY A 605 12.02 42.89 19.11
N PRO A 606 10.82 43.20 19.63
CA PRO A 606 10.65 43.77 20.97
C PRO A 606 11.03 42.79 22.10
N TYR A 607 11.11 41.48 21.82
CA TYR A 607 11.30 40.38 22.77
C TYR A 607 12.76 40.19 23.25
N ARG A 608 13.57 41.26 23.33
CA ARG A 608 15.00 41.23 23.71
C ARG A 608 15.31 40.73 25.15
N SER A 609 14.30 40.37 25.94
CA SER A 609 14.42 40.14 27.38
C SER A 609 13.47 39.05 27.92
N MET A 610 13.25 37.99 27.13
CA MET A 610 12.58 36.75 27.55
C MET A 610 13.52 35.56 27.36
#